data_AF-A0A663F5N5-F1
#
_entry.id   AF-A0A663F5N5-F1
#
_cell.length_a   1.000
_cell.length_b   1.000
_cell.length_c   1.000
_cell.angle_alpha   90.00
_cell.angle_beta   90.00
_cell.angle_gamma   90.00
#
_symmetry.space_group_name_H-M   'P 1'
#
loop_
_entity.id
_entity.type
_entity.pdbx_description
1 polymer ?
#
loop_
_entity_poly.entity_id
_entity_poly.type
_entity_poly.pdbx_seq_one_letter_code
_entity_poly.pdbx_strand_id
1 'polypeptide(L)'
;MPSASLLVYLLLALLIHFTSGETEVKFSGQTEFVVNETSTTVIRLVIERTGKPANITAIVSIDGENTGDFFDTYAAAFIPDTETHRTVYISVCDDDLPEADETFTFYLTLPKPSAKIKLGSPKAVTVTILSNDNAFGIISFNMSALITVNEPRGRNEFVPLTLIRERGTYGTVIVTFEVKDGPNPAEEDLSPARGNITFTPGRSVLIYNLTVLDDQIPENDELFVVRLRSVEGGAEINNTKNSVQINIKKNDSPVRFVQSAYMVPEEVDVVTIQVVRGKDVSGKLIGPDEHEVSVSYAIITGDSTAHAQLNVDFLDLQPNTTIVFPPLVHETYMKFKILDDAIPEIAETFQIMLLKDTLQGDAVLVNPSVVHVTIQPNDKPYGVLSINSILFAQTVIIDEDQISRYHRSTIIIKSLLKI
;
A
#
# COMPACT_ATOMS: atom_id res chain seq x y z
N MET A 1 -9.12 -94.34 -35.76
CA MET A 1 -8.29 -94.07 -34.57
C MET A 1 -6.94 -94.75 -34.77
N PRO A 2 -5.85 -94.28 -34.15
CA PRO A 2 -5.08 -93.04 -34.35
C PRO A 2 -3.81 -93.31 -35.22
N SER A 3 -3.08 -92.29 -35.67
CA SER A 3 -1.60 -92.33 -35.87
C SER A 3 -1.05 -91.06 -36.53
N ALA A 4 0.17 -90.73 -36.12
CA ALA A 4 0.98 -89.56 -36.46
C ALA A 4 1.54 -89.59 -37.90
N SER A 5 1.91 -88.43 -38.45
CA SER A 5 3.30 -88.08 -38.80
C SER A 5 3.40 -86.93 -39.83
N LEU A 6 4.24 -85.95 -39.48
CA LEU A 6 5.12 -85.09 -40.29
C LEU A 6 4.64 -84.34 -41.56
N LEU A 7 5.05 -83.07 -41.56
CA LEU A 7 5.51 -82.23 -42.68
C LEU A 7 4.46 -81.55 -43.57
N VAL A 8 4.25 -80.24 -43.36
CA VAL A 8 4.17 -79.31 -44.49
C VAL A 8 5.04 -78.09 -44.19
N TYR A 9 6.07 -77.95 -45.02
CA TYR A 9 7.01 -76.85 -45.11
C TYR A 9 6.31 -75.56 -45.59
N LEU A 10 6.79 -74.43 -45.05
CA LEU A 10 7.25 -73.26 -45.81
C LEU A 10 6.23 -72.51 -46.68
N LEU A 11 5.72 -71.37 -46.18
CA LEU A 11 5.61 -70.14 -46.98
C LEU A 11 5.36 -68.91 -46.09
N LEU A 12 6.32 -68.54 -45.25
CA LEU A 12 6.40 -67.14 -44.79
C LEU A 12 7.22 -66.39 -45.83
N ALA A 13 6.57 -66.06 -46.95
CA ALA A 13 7.15 -65.21 -47.96
C ALA A 13 7.41 -63.84 -47.35
N LEU A 14 8.69 -63.60 -47.09
CA LEU A 14 9.34 -62.33 -46.87
C LEU A 14 8.71 -61.26 -47.78
N LEU A 15 7.89 -60.37 -47.21
CA LEU A 15 7.37 -59.20 -47.92
C LEU A 15 8.51 -58.17 -48.08
N ILE A 16 9.51 -58.51 -48.91
CA ILE A 16 10.43 -57.51 -49.43
C ILE A 16 9.60 -56.65 -50.36
N HIS A 17 9.26 -55.45 -49.89
CA HIS A 17 8.79 -54.40 -50.77
C HIS A 17 9.98 -54.03 -51.68
N PHE A 18 10.11 -54.70 -52.82
CA PHE A 18 10.96 -54.23 -53.90
C PHE A 18 10.32 -52.96 -54.48
N THR A 19 10.63 -51.84 -53.84
CA THR A 19 10.33 -50.53 -54.38
C THR A 19 11.26 -50.31 -55.57
N SER A 20 10.68 -50.23 -56.78
CA SER A 20 11.35 -49.90 -58.04
C SER A 20 11.70 -48.40 -58.09
N GLY A 21 12.34 -47.88 -57.04
CA GLY A 21 12.76 -46.50 -56.90
C GLY A 21 14.27 -46.37 -56.77
N GLU A 22 14.78 -45.17 -57.01
CA GLU A 22 16.13 -44.77 -56.61
C GLU A 22 16.28 -44.89 -55.08
N THR A 23 17.51 -45.01 -54.57
CA THR A 23 17.73 -45.10 -53.13
C THR A 23 17.52 -43.71 -52.52
N GLU A 24 16.65 -43.61 -51.51
CA GLU A 24 16.38 -42.36 -50.79
C GLU A 24 16.78 -42.46 -49.33
N VAL A 25 17.24 -41.35 -48.76
CA VAL A 25 17.64 -41.24 -47.35
C VAL A 25 16.88 -40.06 -46.72
N LYS A 26 16.17 -40.32 -45.63
CA LYS A 26 15.33 -39.32 -44.95
C LYS A 26 15.31 -39.57 -43.44
N PHE A 27 14.83 -38.59 -42.68
CA PHE A 27 14.41 -38.87 -41.31
C PHE A 27 13.12 -39.69 -41.29
N SER A 28 12.96 -40.49 -40.25
CA SER A 28 11.80 -41.35 -40.04
C SER A 28 11.27 -41.19 -38.62
N GLY A 29 9.94 -41.18 -38.47
CA GLY A 29 9.27 -40.94 -37.19
C GLY A 29 9.10 -39.45 -36.87
N GLN A 30 9.40 -39.09 -35.62
CA GLN A 30 9.23 -37.74 -35.09
C GLN A 30 10.26 -36.77 -35.69
N THR A 31 9.79 -35.59 -36.11
CA THR A 31 10.62 -34.54 -36.71
C THR A 31 10.56 -33.21 -35.98
N GLU A 32 9.76 -33.12 -34.93
CA GLU A 32 9.67 -31.95 -34.05
C GLU A 32 9.81 -32.46 -32.62
N PHE A 33 10.82 -31.99 -31.91
CA PHE A 33 11.10 -32.37 -30.52
C PHE A 33 10.96 -31.15 -29.63
N VAL A 34 10.32 -31.30 -28.48
CA VAL A 34 10.28 -30.29 -27.42
C VAL A 34 10.86 -30.93 -26.18
N VAL A 35 11.94 -30.38 -25.65
CA VAL A 35 12.71 -30.98 -24.56
C VAL A 35 13.08 -29.94 -23.51
N ASN A 36 13.36 -30.40 -22.31
CA ASN A 36 13.98 -29.56 -21.28
C ASN A 36 15.50 -29.64 -21.43
N GLU A 37 16.17 -28.53 -21.16
CA GLU A 37 17.60 -28.51 -20.95
C GLU A 37 17.93 -29.30 -19.67
N THR A 38 18.55 -30.47 -19.83
CA THR A 38 19.08 -31.24 -18.71
C THR A 38 20.26 -32.05 -19.21
N SER A 39 21.24 -32.31 -18.33
CA SER A 39 22.42 -33.13 -18.64
C SER A 39 22.10 -34.57 -19.05
N THR A 40 20.86 -35.01 -18.88
CA THR A 40 20.38 -36.36 -19.26
C THR A 40 19.54 -36.39 -20.53
N THR A 41 19.20 -35.22 -21.09
CA THR A 41 18.36 -35.12 -22.26
C THR A 41 19.14 -35.57 -23.49
N VAL A 42 18.63 -36.62 -24.16
CA VAL A 42 19.21 -37.15 -25.41
C VAL A 42 18.12 -37.31 -26.45
N ILE A 43 18.33 -36.69 -27.61
CA ILE A 43 17.40 -36.69 -28.74
C ILE A 43 17.76 -37.84 -29.67
N ARG A 44 16.78 -38.71 -29.94
CA ARG A 44 16.96 -39.90 -30.77
C ARG A 44 16.45 -39.65 -32.19
N LEU A 45 17.37 -39.48 -33.14
CA LEU A 45 17.04 -39.26 -34.55
C LEU A 45 17.20 -40.55 -35.34
N VAL A 46 16.14 -40.97 -36.04
CA VAL A 46 16.16 -42.17 -36.88
C VAL A 46 16.27 -41.77 -38.34
N ILE A 47 17.32 -42.27 -39.00
CA ILE A 47 17.56 -42.08 -40.42
C ILE A 47 17.15 -43.37 -41.12
N GLU A 48 16.32 -43.26 -42.14
CA GLU A 48 15.78 -44.38 -42.91
C GLU A 48 16.27 -44.33 -44.35
N ARG A 49 16.69 -45.49 -44.85
CA ARG A 49 16.98 -45.78 -46.24
C ARG A 49 15.81 -46.52 -46.86
N THR A 50 15.23 -45.97 -47.92
CA THR A 50 14.23 -46.64 -48.76
C THR A 50 14.80 -46.93 -50.16
N GLY A 51 14.13 -47.76 -50.95
CA GLY A 51 14.60 -48.14 -52.28
C GLY A 51 15.68 -49.22 -52.26
N LYS A 52 16.55 -49.20 -53.29
CA LYS A 52 17.56 -50.25 -53.51
C LYS A 52 18.61 -50.29 -52.39
N PRO A 53 19.03 -51.49 -51.94
CA PRO A 53 20.16 -51.66 -51.03
C PRO A 53 21.40 -50.90 -51.50
N ALA A 54 21.97 -50.07 -50.63
CA ALA A 54 23.20 -49.32 -50.89
C ALA A 54 23.85 -48.90 -49.57
N ASN A 55 25.18 -48.84 -49.56
CA ASN A 55 25.93 -48.27 -48.44
C ASN A 55 25.78 -46.75 -48.45
N ILE A 56 25.23 -46.19 -47.38
CA ILE A 56 25.00 -44.76 -47.23
C ILE A 56 25.82 -44.23 -46.07
N THR A 57 26.49 -43.11 -46.32
CA THR A 57 26.98 -42.22 -45.27
C THR A 57 26.13 -40.97 -45.30
N ALA A 58 25.44 -40.69 -44.21
CA ALA A 58 24.68 -39.47 -44.02
C ALA A 58 25.24 -38.71 -42.81
N ILE A 59 25.15 -37.39 -42.86
CA ILE A 59 25.54 -36.52 -41.74
C ILE A 59 24.29 -35.77 -41.32
N VAL A 60 24.00 -35.80 -40.03
CA VAL A 60 23.05 -34.91 -39.39
C VAL A 60 23.86 -33.77 -38.79
N SER A 61 23.52 -32.52 -39.07
CA SER A 61 24.19 -31.36 -38.50
C SER A 61 23.21 -30.24 -38.23
N ILE A 62 23.48 -29.46 -37.19
CA ILE A 62 22.73 -28.24 -36.86
C ILE A 62 22.85 -27.20 -37.99
N ASP A 63 21.79 -26.44 -38.20
CA ASP A 63 21.77 -25.25 -39.06
C ASP A 63 22.10 -24.03 -38.21
N GLY A 64 23.17 -23.31 -38.56
CA GLY A 64 23.65 -22.17 -37.80
C GLY A 64 24.65 -22.53 -36.70
N GLU A 65 24.70 -21.69 -35.67
CA GLU A 65 25.63 -21.82 -34.55
C GLU A 65 24.94 -22.46 -33.34
N ASN A 66 25.71 -23.22 -32.57
CA ASN A 66 25.28 -23.76 -31.28
C ASN A 66 25.56 -22.71 -30.21
N THR A 67 24.52 -22.25 -29.52
CA THR A 67 24.57 -21.22 -28.48
C THR A 67 25.14 -21.72 -27.15
N GLY A 68 25.26 -23.04 -26.99
CA GLY A 68 25.76 -23.69 -25.76
C GLY A 68 25.07 -25.03 -25.53
N ASP A 69 23.88 -25.19 -26.12
CA ASP A 69 22.85 -26.19 -25.85
C ASP A 69 23.14 -27.63 -26.25
N PHE A 70 24.17 -27.88 -27.07
CA PHE A 70 24.51 -29.23 -27.51
C PHE A 70 25.99 -29.54 -27.32
N PHE A 71 26.29 -30.75 -26.85
CA PHE A 71 27.66 -31.26 -26.79
C PHE A 71 28.25 -31.51 -28.19
N ASP A 72 27.43 -32.07 -29.08
CA ASP A 72 27.79 -32.39 -30.46
C ASP A 72 26.83 -31.70 -31.43
N THR A 73 27.36 -30.93 -32.37
CA THR A 73 26.57 -30.21 -33.39
C THR A 73 26.38 -31.01 -34.68
N TYR A 74 27.00 -32.19 -34.77
CA TYR A 74 26.84 -33.11 -35.89
C TYR A 74 27.00 -34.57 -35.47
N ALA A 75 26.33 -35.46 -36.20
CA ALA A 75 26.44 -36.91 -36.04
C ALA A 75 26.51 -37.59 -37.41
N ALA A 76 27.50 -38.45 -37.61
CA ALA A 76 27.63 -39.26 -38.82
C ALA A 76 26.91 -40.61 -38.65
N ALA A 77 26.13 -40.99 -39.64
CA ALA A 77 25.44 -42.27 -39.71
C ALA A 77 25.90 -43.07 -40.92
N PHE A 78 26.31 -44.31 -40.68
CA PHE A 78 26.54 -45.30 -41.74
C PHE A 78 25.39 -46.31 -41.73
N ILE A 79 24.68 -46.40 -42.86
CA ILE A 79 23.65 -47.43 -43.10
C ILE A 79 24.26 -48.41 -44.11
N PRO A 80 24.63 -49.64 -43.71
CA PRO A 80 25.05 -50.66 -44.65
C PRO A 80 23.89 -51.08 -45.55
N ASP A 81 24.19 -51.64 -46.72
CA ASP A 81 23.19 -52.13 -47.67
C ASP A 81 22.26 -53.23 -47.10
N THR A 82 22.70 -53.92 -46.04
CA THR A 82 21.93 -54.91 -45.28
C THR A 82 20.92 -54.30 -44.30
N GLU A 83 21.07 -53.03 -43.93
CA GLU A 83 20.17 -52.32 -43.01
C GLU A 83 19.26 -51.33 -43.78
N THR A 84 18.15 -50.98 -43.15
CA THR A 84 17.20 -49.99 -43.67
C THR A 84 17.14 -48.72 -42.82
N HIS A 85 17.74 -48.72 -41.63
CA HIS A 85 17.71 -47.57 -40.75
C HIS A 85 18.92 -47.54 -39.83
N ARG A 86 19.31 -46.34 -39.40
CA ARG A 86 20.31 -46.12 -38.36
C ARG A 86 19.81 -45.04 -37.41
N THR A 87 20.10 -45.20 -36.13
CA THR A 87 19.81 -44.20 -35.11
C THR A 87 21.06 -43.39 -34.81
N VAL A 88 20.91 -42.07 -34.71
CA VAL A 88 21.91 -41.19 -34.12
C VAL A 88 21.32 -40.49 -32.91
N TYR A 89 22.18 -40.06 -32.00
CA TYR A 89 21.82 -39.43 -30.75
C TYR A 89 22.46 -38.05 -30.71
N ILE A 90 21.69 -37.03 -30.32
CA ILE A 90 22.18 -35.67 -30.05
C ILE A 90 21.92 -35.40 -28.57
N SER A 91 22.98 -35.11 -27.83
CA SER A 91 22.91 -34.82 -26.39
C SER A 91 22.80 -33.32 -26.15
N VAL A 92 21.85 -32.94 -25.31
CA VAL A 92 21.69 -31.55 -24.84
C VAL A 92 22.73 -31.26 -23.75
N CYS A 93 23.31 -30.07 -23.78
CA CYS A 93 24.15 -29.52 -22.73
C CYS A 93 23.26 -28.81 -21.69
N ASP A 94 23.71 -28.75 -20.46
CA ASP A 94 22.96 -28.20 -19.32
C ASP A 94 23.90 -27.21 -18.66
N ASP A 95 23.50 -25.95 -18.60
CA ASP A 95 24.29 -24.91 -17.94
C ASP A 95 23.51 -24.11 -16.88
N ASP A 96 23.83 -22.84 -16.69
CA ASP A 96 23.26 -21.96 -15.65
C ASP A 96 22.84 -20.61 -16.27
N LEU A 97 22.91 -20.48 -17.59
CA LEU A 97 22.62 -19.28 -18.36
C LEU A 97 21.12 -19.20 -18.63
N PRO A 98 20.45 -18.11 -18.23
CA PRO A 98 19.03 -17.97 -18.50
C PRO A 98 18.76 -17.84 -20.01
N GLU A 99 18.02 -18.80 -20.58
CA GLU A 99 17.69 -18.83 -22.01
C GLU A 99 16.19 -18.96 -22.24
N ALA A 100 15.65 -18.17 -23.18
CA ALA A 100 14.26 -18.32 -23.61
C ALA A 100 14.10 -19.60 -24.45
N ASP A 101 12.88 -19.94 -24.89
CA ASP A 101 12.70 -21.07 -25.81
C ASP A 101 13.59 -20.93 -27.06
N GLU A 102 14.48 -21.88 -27.29
CA GLU A 102 15.39 -21.89 -28.43
C GLU A 102 15.01 -23.03 -29.38
N THR A 103 15.01 -22.76 -30.69
CA THR A 103 14.63 -23.76 -31.71
C THR A 103 15.74 -23.93 -32.72
N PHE A 104 16.27 -25.15 -32.76
CA PHE A 104 17.37 -25.56 -33.63
C PHE A 104 16.86 -26.48 -34.72
N THR A 105 17.39 -26.32 -35.93
CA THR A 105 17.06 -27.20 -37.06
C THR A 105 18.26 -28.09 -37.39
N PHE A 106 18.08 -29.40 -37.41
CA PHE A 106 19.08 -30.36 -37.85
C PHE A 106 18.78 -30.82 -39.27
N TYR A 107 19.73 -30.63 -40.18
CA TYR A 107 19.62 -31.10 -41.56
C TYR A 107 20.33 -32.42 -41.79
N LEU A 108 19.69 -33.26 -42.59
CA LEU A 108 20.29 -34.45 -43.15
C LEU A 108 21.01 -34.12 -44.46
N THR A 109 22.30 -34.43 -44.53
CA THR A 109 23.14 -34.21 -45.71
C THR A 109 23.84 -35.49 -46.16
N LEU A 110 24.13 -35.56 -47.45
CA LEU A 110 24.94 -36.63 -48.05
C LEU A 110 26.29 -36.02 -48.46
N PRO A 111 27.41 -36.32 -47.76
CA PRO A 111 28.71 -35.73 -48.06
C PRO A 111 29.25 -36.11 -49.45
N LYS A 112 28.81 -37.24 -50.00
CA LYS A 112 29.12 -37.70 -51.36
C LYS A 112 27.82 -38.01 -52.10
N PRO A 113 27.11 -36.98 -52.60
CA PRO A 113 25.88 -37.21 -53.35
C PRO A 113 26.19 -37.97 -54.64
N SER A 114 25.33 -38.93 -55.00
CA SER A 114 25.44 -39.69 -56.25
C SER A 114 24.09 -39.68 -56.96
N ALA A 115 24.08 -39.80 -58.29
CA ALA A 115 22.82 -39.81 -59.05
C ALA A 115 21.84 -40.93 -58.63
N LYS A 116 22.34 -41.96 -57.92
CA LYS A 116 21.57 -43.12 -57.46
C LYS A 116 21.03 -43.00 -56.03
N ILE A 117 21.56 -42.05 -55.23
CA ILE A 117 21.20 -41.85 -53.82
C ILE A 117 20.76 -40.40 -53.64
N LYS A 118 19.50 -40.20 -53.28
CA LYS A 118 18.91 -38.87 -53.10
C LYS A 118 18.45 -38.66 -51.65
N LEU A 119 18.36 -37.41 -51.22
CA LEU A 119 17.69 -37.06 -49.98
C LEU A 119 16.18 -37.09 -50.20
N GLY A 120 15.47 -37.84 -49.38
CA GLY A 120 14.00 -37.86 -49.35
C GLY A 120 13.44 -36.81 -48.39
N SER A 121 12.12 -36.79 -48.26
CA SER A 121 11.40 -35.95 -47.29
C SER A 121 10.84 -36.81 -46.15
N PRO A 122 10.97 -36.41 -44.88
CA PRO A 122 11.60 -35.18 -44.37
C PRO A 122 13.13 -35.24 -44.30
N LYS A 123 13.79 -34.12 -44.59
CA LYS A 123 15.27 -33.96 -44.52
C LYS A 123 15.75 -33.07 -43.39
N ALA A 124 14.82 -32.58 -42.58
CA ALA A 124 15.09 -31.70 -41.46
C ALA A 124 14.30 -32.17 -40.23
N VAL A 125 14.86 -31.91 -39.07
CA VAL A 125 14.23 -32.10 -37.75
C VAL A 125 14.38 -30.80 -36.99
N THR A 126 13.33 -30.36 -36.30
CA THR A 126 13.40 -29.24 -35.36
C THR A 126 13.45 -29.75 -33.93
N VAL A 127 14.24 -29.07 -33.11
CA VAL A 127 14.39 -29.32 -31.69
C VAL A 127 14.18 -27.99 -30.99
N THR A 128 13.14 -27.90 -30.18
CA THR A 128 12.89 -26.77 -29.29
C THR A 128 13.33 -27.16 -27.89
N ILE A 129 14.29 -26.43 -27.34
CA ILE A 129 14.66 -26.49 -25.93
C ILE A 129 13.80 -25.44 -25.21
N LEU A 130 13.04 -25.89 -24.20
CA LEU A 130 12.17 -25.03 -23.42
C LEU A 130 13.00 -24.13 -22.48
N SER A 131 12.49 -22.92 -22.23
CA SER A 131 13.15 -21.94 -21.37
C SER A 131 13.60 -22.52 -20.04
N ASN A 132 14.84 -22.27 -19.68
CA ASN A 132 15.55 -22.81 -18.52
C ASN A 132 16.01 -21.67 -17.59
N ASP A 133 16.65 -22.01 -16.47
CA ASP A 133 17.45 -21.11 -15.61
C ASP A 133 16.85 -19.74 -15.27
N ASN A 134 15.53 -19.74 -15.09
CA ASN A 134 14.74 -18.53 -14.88
C ASN A 134 14.99 -17.46 -15.96
N ALA A 135 14.83 -17.82 -17.24
CA ALA A 135 14.90 -16.92 -18.40
C ALA A 135 14.03 -15.65 -18.26
N PHE A 136 12.89 -15.78 -17.60
CA PHE A 136 11.99 -14.64 -17.32
C PHE A 136 12.35 -13.92 -16.00
N GLY A 137 13.31 -14.42 -15.26
CA GLY A 137 13.90 -13.78 -14.10
C GLY A 137 13.17 -14.03 -12.78
N ILE A 138 13.82 -13.57 -11.71
CA ILE A 138 13.32 -13.63 -10.34
C ILE A 138 13.16 -12.21 -9.81
N ILE A 139 11.93 -11.82 -9.47
CA ILE A 139 11.60 -10.47 -9.04
C ILE A 139 11.69 -10.35 -7.51
N SER A 140 12.30 -9.27 -7.05
CA SER A 140 12.41 -8.94 -5.63
C SER A 140 12.61 -7.45 -5.39
N PHE A 141 12.47 -7.02 -4.14
CA PHE A 141 12.97 -5.71 -3.74
C PHE A 141 14.50 -5.76 -3.60
N ASN A 142 15.17 -4.69 -4.03
CA ASN A 142 16.63 -4.57 -3.94
C ASN A 142 17.13 -4.63 -2.48
N MET A 143 16.32 -4.12 -1.55
CA MET A 143 16.63 -4.06 -0.12
C MET A 143 15.42 -4.44 0.71
N SER A 144 15.61 -5.28 1.73
CA SER A 144 14.62 -5.60 2.77
C SER A 144 14.55 -4.51 3.85
N ALA A 145 14.89 -3.27 3.52
CA ALA A 145 15.12 -2.21 4.50
C ALA A 145 13.83 -1.51 4.93
N LEU A 146 13.84 -0.94 6.13
CA LEU A 146 12.85 0.03 6.56
C LEU A 146 13.07 1.35 5.80
N ILE A 147 12.11 1.76 4.98
CA ILE A 147 12.11 3.08 4.34
C ILE A 147 11.39 4.02 5.30
N THR A 148 12.05 5.10 5.75
CA THR A 148 11.41 6.12 6.60
C THR A 148 11.14 7.35 5.76
N VAL A 149 9.90 7.85 5.82
CA VAL A 149 9.45 9.05 5.10
C VAL A 149 8.68 9.96 6.05
N ASN A 150 8.63 11.25 5.71
CA ASN A 150 7.77 12.20 6.40
C ASN A 150 6.51 12.41 5.58
N GLU A 151 5.46 12.87 6.23
CA GLU A 151 4.27 13.43 5.59
C GLU A 151 4.31 14.95 5.73
N PRO A 152 4.84 15.66 4.71
CA PRO A 152 4.98 17.10 4.77
C PRO A 152 3.73 17.81 4.27
N ARG A 153 3.25 18.74 5.08
CA ARG A 153 2.14 19.63 4.74
C ARG A 153 2.27 20.32 3.38
N GLY A 154 1.21 20.19 2.58
CA GLY A 154 1.03 20.90 1.31
C GLY A 154 1.98 20.46 0.20
N ARG A 155 2.70 19.34 0.35
CA ARG A 155 3.53 18.77 -0.71
C ARG A 155 3.48 17.25 -0.71
N ASN A 156 3.54 16.66 -1.89
CA ASN A 156 3.63 15.20 -2.01
C ASN A 156 5.08 14.77 -1.75
N GLU A 157 5.27 13.82 -0.84
CA GLU A 157 6.52 13.08 -0.67
C GLU A 157 6.41 11.72 -1.40
N PHE A 158 7.51 11.18 -1.89
CA PHE A 158 7.52 9.91 -2.63
C PHE A 158 8.32 8.84 -1.91
N VAL A 159 7.80 7.60 -1.93
CA VAL A 159 8.48 6.42 -1.42
C VAL A 159 9.04 5.62 -2.60
N PRO A 160 10.36 5.64 -2.86
CA PRO A 160 10.96 4.92 -3.97
C PRO A 160 11.14 3.44 -3.65
N LEU A 161 10.32 2.58 -4.25
CA LEU A 161 10.46 1.14 -4.18
C LEU A 161 11.41 0.69 -5.30
N THR A 162 12.61 0.22 -4.95
CA THR A 162 13.55 -0.32 -5.94
C THR A 162 13.35 -1.82 -6.06
N LEU A 163 12.89 -2.27 -7.22
CA LEU A 163 12.73 -3.67 -7.58
C LEU A 163 13.86 -4.12 -8.50
N ILE A 164 14.31 -5.35 -8.31
CA ILE A 164 15.32 -6.02 -9.13
C ILE A 164 14.72 -7.29 -9.75
N ARG A 165 15.14 -7.57 -10.98
CA ARG A 165 14.87 -8.77 -11.75
C ARG A 165 16.20 -9.47 -11.97
N GLU A 166 16.47 -10.50 -11.17
CA GLU A 166 17.68 -11.32 -11.22
C GLU A 166 17.53 -12.45 -12.25
N ARG A 167 18.64 -13.09 -12.64
CA ARG A 167 18.70 -14.11 -13.70
C ARG A 167 18.31 -13.53 -15.07
N GLY A 168 17.30 -14.09 -15.74
CA GLY A 168 16.94 -13.68 -17.09
C GLY A 168 16.07 -12.41 -17.15
N THR A 169 16.14 -11.74 -18.30
CA THR A 169 15.37 -10.50 -18.57
C THR A 169 14.48 -10.61 -19.81
N TYR A 170 14.18 -11.83 -20.25
CA TYR A 170 13.38 -12.10 -21.44
C TYR A 170 11.90 -11.86 -21.21
N GLY A 171 11.21 -11.33 -22.23
CA GLY A 171 9.77 -11.09 -22.16
C GLY A 171 9.35 -10.01 -21.15
N THR A 172 8.06 -9.69 -21.22
CA THR A 172 7.41 -8.73 -20.32
C THR A 172 6.89 -9.46 -19.09
N VAL A 173 7.22 -8.93 -17.91
CA VAL A 173 6.79 -9.48 -16.62
C VAL A 173 5.93 -8.46 -15.90
N ILE A 174 4.80 -8.89 -15.35
CA ILE A 174 3.89 -8.03 -14.58
C ILE A 174 3.82 -8.58 -13.16
N VAL A 175 4.17 -7.75 -12.18
CA VAL A 175 4.12 -8.10 -10.76
C VAL A 175 3.03 -7.29 -10.08
N THR A 176 2.17 -7.95 -9.33
CA THR A 176 1.17 -7.29 -8.49
C THR A 176 1.74 -7.04 -7.10
N PHE A 177 1.41 -5.88 -6.52
CA PHE A 177 1.77 -5.55 -5.15
C PHE A 177 0.57 -5.01 -4.37
N GLU A 178 0.68 -5.08 -3.04
CA GLU A 178 -0.24 -4.42 -2.12
C GLU A 178 0.48 -3.91 -0.88
N VAL A 179 -0.07 -2.87 -0.26
CA VAL A 179 0.36 -2.26 0.99
C VAL A 179 -0.63 -2.66 2.09
N LYS A 180 -0.13 -3.20 3.20
CA LYS A 180 -0.94 -3.70 4.34
C LYS A 180 -0.23 -3.54 5.68
N ASP A 181 -0.88 -4.01 6.75
CA ASP A 181 -0.38 -4.13 8.13
C ASP A 181 -0.03 -2.81 8.83
N GLY A 182 -0.56 -1.69 8.32
CA GLY A 182 -0.53 -0.39 9.00
C GLY A 182 -1.55 -0.28 10.14
N PRO A 183 -1.48 0.79 10.95
CA PRO A 183 -2.44 1.06 12.02
C PRO A 183 -3.85 1.41 11.49
N ASN A 184 -3.91 1.91 10.26
CA ASN A 184 -5.08 2.36 9.49
C ASN A 184 -5.02 1.78 8.05
N PRO A 185 -6.09 1.92 7.25
CA PRO A 185 -6.08 1.54 5.84
C PRO A 185 -5.02 2.31 5.03
N ALA A 186 -4.16 1.61 4.30
CA ALA A 186 -3.05 2.23 3.56
C ALA A 186 -3.50 3.23 2.48
N GLU A 187 -4.76 3.20 2.03
CA GLU A 187 -5.30 4.20 1.11
C GLU A 187 -5.49 5.60 1.73
N GLU A 188 -5.41 5.72 3.06
CA GLU A 188 -5.46 7.00 3.78
C GLU A 188 -4.13 7.76 3.60
N ASP A 189 -2.98 7.07 3.71
CA ASP A 189 -1.65 7.73 3.73
C ASP A 189 -0.78 7.42 2.51
N LEU A 190 -1.12 6.39 1.71
CA LEU A 190 -0.32 5.93 0.58
C LEU A 190 -1.13 5.72 -0.70
N SER A 191 -0.58 6.24 -1.81
CA SER A 191 -1.16 6.04 -3.14
C SER A 191 -0.13 5.64 -4.20
N PRO A 192 -0.37 4.56 -4.97
CA PRO A 192 -1.47 3.60 -4.83
C PRO A 192 -1.17 2.52 -3.77
N ALA A 193 -2.18 2.13 -2.97
CA ALA A 193 -2.04 1.04 -1.99
C ALA A 193 -1.99 -0.38 -2.61
N ARG A 194 -2.29 -0.51 -3.90
CA ARG A 194 -2.16 -1.76 -4.68
C ARG A 194 -2.01 -1.44 -6.16
N GLY A 195 -1.36 -2.32 -6.91
CA GLY A 195 -1.23 -2.12 -8.34
C GLY A 195 -0.33 -3.13 -9.03
N ASN A 196 -0.06 -2.85 -10.30
CA ASN A 196 0.77 -3.68 -11.16
C ASN A 196 2.03 -2.92 -11.54
N ILE A 197 3.17 -3.62 -11.49
CA ILE A 197 4.50 -3.13 -11.85
C ILE A 197 4.96 -3.94 -13.06
N THR A 198 5.26 -3.26 -14.16
CA THR A 198 5.66 -3.91 -15.42
C THR A 198 7.15 -3.79 -15.66
N PHE A 199 7.83 -4.93 -15.77
CA PHE A 199 9.18 -5.05 -16.30
C PHE A 199 9.12 -5.30 -17.80
N THR A 200 9.67 -4.37 -18.58
CA THR A 200 9.86 -4.57 -20.02
C THR A 200 11.03 -5.52 -20.30
N PRO A 201 11.07 -6.18 -21.46
CA PRO A 201 12.21 -7.01 -21.86
C PRO A 201 13.54 -6.25 -21.75
N GLY A 202 14.58 -6.92 -21.27
CA GLY A 202 15.93 -6.36 -21.09
C GLY A 202 16.10 -5.44 -19.87
N ARG A 203 15.04 -5.17 -19.09
CA ARG A 203 15.12 -4.32 -17.89
C ARG A 203 15.31 -5.17 -16.64
N SER A 204 16.42 -4.97 -15.94
CA SER A 204 16.75 -5.66 -14.68
C SER A 204 16.44 -4.86 -13.41
N VAL A 205 16.31 -3.53 -13.50
CA VAL A 205 16.04 -2.66 -12.34
C VAL A 205 14.91 -1.69 -12.65
N LEU A 206 13.99 -1.53 -11.71
CA LEU A 206 12.87 -0.60 -11.80
C LEU A 206 12.64 0.10 -10.46
N ILE A 207 12.39 1.41 -10.51
CA ILE A 207 11.98 2.20 -9.35
C ILE A 207 10.51 2.53 -9.52
N TYR A 208 9.69 2.12 -8.55
CA TYR A 208 8.27 2.39 -8.48
C TYR A 208 8.00 3.31 -7.31
N ASN A 209 7.39 4.47 -7.56
CA ASN A 209 7.15 5.46 -6.52
C ASN A 209 5.72 5.33 -5.99
N LEU A 210 5.59 5.14 -4.67
CA LEU A 210 4.36 5.46 -3.97
C LEU A 210 4.36 6.95 -3.59
N THR A 211 3.18 7.53 -3.44
CA THR A 211 2.97 8.90 -2.98
C THR A 211 2.48 8.84 -1.54
N VAL A 212 3.12 9.59 -0.64
CA VAL A 212 2.59 9.86 0.69
C VAL A 212 1.50 10.91 0.55
N LEU A 213 0.31 10.61 1.06
CA LEU A 213 -0.84 11.50 1.07
C LEU A 213 -0.73 12.40 2.30
N ASP A 214 -1.09 13.67 2.14
CA ASP A 214 -1.08 14.69 3.20
C ASP A 214 -2.51 14.90 3.69
N ASP A 215 -2.74 14.86 5.01
CA ASP A 215 -4.02 15.21 5.59
C ASP A 215 -3.96 16.17 6.80
N GLN A 216 -4.92 16.09 7.72
CA GLN A 216 -5.02 16.90 8.94
C GLN A 216 -5.43 16.05 10.14
N ILE A 217 -5.04 14.78 10.15
CA ILE A 217 -5.41 13.77 11.14
C ILE A 217 -4.18 13.50 12.01
N PRO A 218 -4.25 13.77 13.32
CA PRO A 218 -3.16 13.45 14.23
C PRO A 218 -2.78 11.97 14.26
N GLU A 219 -1.54 11.64 13.89
CA GLU A 219 -1.06 10.27 13.81
C GLU A 219 0.26 10.04 14.55
N ASN A 220 0.55 8.77 14.87
CA ASN A 220 1.87 8.38 15.39
C ASN A 220 2.71 7.81 14.25
N ASP A 221 3.93 7.32 14.54
CA ASP A 221 4.71 6.60 13.51
C ASP A 221 3.89 5.39 13.00
N GLU A 222 3.69 5.33 11.69
CA GLU A 222 2.85 4.33 11.03
C GLU A 222 3.71 3.38 10.20
N LEU A 223 3.60 2.08 10.51
CA LEU A 223 4.40 1.06 9.87
C LEU A 223 3.57 0.25 8.87
N PHE A 224 3.79 0.48 7.58
CA PHE A 224 3.19 -0.27 6.49
C PHE A 224 4.15 -1.33 5.93
N VAL A 225 3.60 -2.38 5.34
CA VAL A 225 4.34 -3.42 4.63
C VAL A 225 3.86 -3.52 3.19
N VAL A 226 4.74 -3.25 2.24
CA VAL A 226 4.50 -3.51 0.82
C VAL A 226 4.91 -4.93 0.52
N ARG A 227 4.04 -5.70 -0.15
CA ARG A 227 4.30 -7.10 -0.54
C ARG A 227 4.04 -7.33 -2.02
N LEU A 228 4.94 -8.03 -2.68
CA LEU A 228 4.70 -8.63 -3.99
C LEU A 228 3.78 -9.84 -3.81
N ARG A 229 2.71 -9.94 -4.61
CA ARG A 229 1.65 -10.95 -4.43
C ARG A 229 1.61 -12.01 -5.52
N SER A 230 1.65 -11.58 -6.78
CA SER A 230 1.68 -12.48 -7.93
C SER A 230 2.56 -11.92 -9.01
N VAL A 231 3.01 -12.80 -9.89
CA VAL A 231 3.81 -12.47 -11.06
C VAL A 231 3.25 -13.20 -12.28
N GLU A 232 3.19 -12.51 -13.40
CA GLU A 232 2.80 -13.01 -14.71
C GLU A 232 3.97 -12.84 -15.70
N GLY A 233 3.97 -13.64 -16.77
CA GLY A 233 5.04 -13.59 -17.78
C GLY A 233 6.20 -14.56 -17.53
N GLY A 234 5.97 -15.63 -16.76
CA GLY A 234 6.92 -16.74 -16.57
C GLY A 234 8.00 -16.52 -15.51
N ALA A 235 8.06 -15.34 -14.92
CA ALA A 235 9.00 -15.04 -13.83
C ALA A 235 8.55 -15.60 -12.48
N GLU A 236 9.44 -15.57 -11.51
CA GLU A 236 9.19 -15.97 -10.12
C GLU A 236 9.36 -14.80 -9.15
N ILE A 237 8.84 -14.93 -7.93
CA ILE A 237 9.06 -13.96 -6.83
C ILE A 237 10.04 -14.56 -5.82
N ASN A 238 11.06 -13.79 -5.42
CA ASN A 238 11.95 -14.20 -4.33
C ASN A 238 11.24 -14.09 -2.98
N ASN A 239 10.88 -15.22 -2.37
CA ASN A 239 10.14 -15.26 -1.10
C ASN A 239 10.85 -14.62 0.10
N THR A 240 12.19 -14.43 0.03
CA THR A 240 12.96 -13.79 1.13
C THR A 240 13.03 -12.27 0.99
N LYS A 241 12.77 -11.74 -0.21
CA LYS A 241 12.86 -10.31 -0.56
C LYS A 241 11.60 -9.82 -1.27
N ASN A 242 10.45 -10.41 -0.96
CA ASN A 242 9.15 -10.05 -1.54
C ASN A 242 8.42 -8.95 -0.77
N SER A 243 9.03 -8.40 0.29
CA SER A 243 8.42 -7.36 1.11
C SER A 243 9.41 -6.31 1.56
N VAL A 244 8.90 -5.10 1.78
CA VAL A 244 9.63 -3.94 2.30
C VAL A 244 8.73 -3.19 3.27
N GLN A 245 9.32 -2.61 4.32
CA GLN A 245 8.59 -1.83 5.32
C GLN A 245 8.72 -0.34 5.04
N ILE A 246 7.62 0.39 5.24
CA ILE A 246 7.55 1.85 5.16
C ILE A 246 7.15 2.37 6.54
N ASN A 247 7.94 3.26 7.10
CA ASN A 247 7.61 4.03 8.30
C ASN A 247 7.28 5.46 7.89
N ILE A 248 6.01 5.83 7.98
CA ILE A 248 5.58 7.23 7.88
C ILE A 248 5.74 7.83 9.27
N LYS A 249 6.49 8.93 9.37
CA LYS A 249 6.74 9.60 10.64
C LYS A 249 5.48 10.28 11.15
N LYS A 250 5.29 10.23 12.48
CA LYS A 250 4.23 10.95 13.20
C LYS A 250 4.10 12.38 12.68
N ASN A 251 2.89 12.76 12.30
CA ASN A 251 2.52 14.02 11.68
C ASN A 251 1.41 14.72 12.50
N ASP A 252 1.06 15.96 12.14
CA ASP A 252 -0.19 16.62 12.53
C ASP A 252 -0.47 16.71 14.05
N SER A 253 0.43 17.40 14.75
CA SER A 253 0.35 17.62 16.21
C SER A 253 -0.94 18.37 16.59
N PRO A 254 -1.89 17.76 17.33
CA PRO A 254 -3.17 18.42 17.60
C PRO A 254 -3.02 19.53 18.62
N VAL A 255 -3.72 20.64 18.42
CA VAL A 255 -3.84 21.75 19.37
C VAL A 255 -5.32 22.02 19.64
N ARG A 256 -5.71 22.09 20.92
CA ARG A 256 -7.10 22.32 21.36
C ARG A 256 -7.20 22.86 22.77
N PHE A 257 -8.38 23.38 23.11
CA PHE A 257 -8.77 23.57 24.50
C PHE A 257 -9.11 22.22 25.16
N VAL A 258 -8.95 22.16 26.48
CA VAL A 258 -9.38 20.97 27.26
C VAL A 258 -10.89 20.95 27.44
N GLN A 259 -11.52 22.12 27.58
CA GLN A 259 -12.95 22.30 27.81
C GLN A 259 -13.52 23.32 26.81
N SER A 260 -14.75 23.14 26.39
CA SER A 260 -15.47 24.07 25.49
C SER A 260 -16.23 25.16 26.23
N ALA A 261 -16.42 25.03 27.55
CA ALA A 261 -17.12 25.99 28.37
C ALA A 261 -16.55 26.03 29.80
N TYR A 262 -16.53 27.23 30.39
CA TYR A 262 -16.25 27.49 31.81
C TYR A 262 -17.38 28.35 32.36
N MET A 263 -17.79 28.05 33.59
CA MET A 263 -18.72 28.89 34.35
C MET A 263 -18.01 29.31 35.61
N VAL A 264 -17.79 30.62 35.77
CA VAL A 264 -16.99 31.18 36.85
C VAL A 264 -17.80 32.21 37.62
N PRO A 265 -17.67 32.26 38.95
CA PRO A 265 -18.19 33.36 39.73
C PRO A 265 -17.30 34.59 39.54
N GLU A 266 -17.84 35.78 39.80
CA GLU A 266 -17.12 37.04 39.61
C GLU A 266 -15.94 37.18 40.60
N GLU A 267 -16.09 36.64 41.81
CA GLU A 267 -15.05 36.69 42.85
C GLU A 267 -13.82 35.78 42.59
N VAL A 268 -13.76 35.10 41.43
CA VAL A 268 -12.69 34.14 41.10
C VAL A 268 -11.31 34.80 40.93
N ASP A 269 -11.26 36.13 40.75
CA ASP A 269 -10.10 36.96 40.39
C ASP A 269 -9.44 36.55 39.07
N VAL A 270 -8.90 35.33 38.94
CA VAL A 270 -8.25 34.84 37.71
C VAL A 270 -8.80 33.49 37.29
N VAL A 271 -9.42 33.44 36.11
CA VAL A 271 -9.75 32.18 35.43
C VAL A 271 -8.56 31.70 34.60
N THR A 272 -8.25 30.40 34.73
CA THR A 272 -7.17 29.74 33.98
C THR A 272 -7.77 28.78 32.97
N ILE A 273 -7.47 29.01 31.69
CA ILE A 273 -7.94 28.18 30.57
C ILE A 273 -6.77 27.36 30.05
N GLN A 274 -6.89 26.04 30.12
CA GLN A 274 -5.85 25.12 29.65
C GLN A 274 -5.98 24.87 28.14
N VAL A 275 -4.85 25.01 27.44
CA VAL A 275 -4.66 24.65 26.04
C VAL A 275 -3.64 23.53 25.98
N VAL A 276 -3.96 22.47 25.24
CA VAL A 276 -3.11 21.29 25.10
C VAL A 276 -2.65 21.12 23.67
N ARG A 277 -1.44 20.61 23.54
CA ARG A 277 -0.81 20.21 22.29
C ARG A 277 -0.44 18.72 22.36
N GLY A 278 -0.52 18.03 21.23
CA GLY A 278 0.04 16.69 21.11
C GLY A 278 -0.71 15.66 21.94
N LYS A 279 -1.99 15.92 22.25
CA LYS A 279 -2.83 15.07 23.11
C LYS A 279 -4.17 14.79 22.45
N ASP A 280 -4.53 13.51 22.42
CA ASP A 280 -5.87 13.08 22.00
C ASP A 280 -6.94 13.49 23.04
N VAL A 281 -8.20 13.13 22.79
CA VAL A 281 -9.32 13.43 23.70
C VAL A 281 -9.20 12.75 25.07
N SER A 282 -8.44 11.66 25.17
CA SER A 282 -8.17 10.94 26.42
C SER A 282 -6.96 11.49 27.20
N GLY A 283 -6.20 12.40 26.60
CA GLY A 283 -4.99 12.98 27.16
C GLY A 283 -3.71 12.19 26.85
N LYS A 284 -3.77 11.15 26.01
CA LYS A 284 -2.60 10.39 25.55
C LYS A 284 -1.87 11.17 24.47
N LEU A 285 -0.54 11.06 24.45
CA LEU A 285 0.30 11.70 23.45
C LEU A 285 0.03 11.13 22.04
N ILE A 286 -0.05 12.03 21.05
CA ILE A 286 -0.26 11.74 19.63
C ILE A 286 0.35 12.87 18.78
N GLY A 287 0.86 12.54 17.60
CA GLY A 287 1.54 13.49 16.73
C GLY A 287 2.94 13.91 17.22
N PRO A 288 3.64 14.75 16.45
CA PRO A 288 4.98 15.21 16.76
C PRO A 288 5.01 16.29 17.85
N ASP A 289 6.03 16.23 18.69
CA ASP A 289 6.25 17.13 19.83
C ASP A 289 7.70 17.64 19.93
N GLU A 290 8.56 17.27 18.97
CA GLU A 290 9.98 17.62 18.98
C GLU A 290 10.29 19.03 18.45
N HIS A 291 9.34 19.64 17.75
CA HIS A 291 9.47 20.98 17.16
C HIS A 291 8.55 21.98 17.85
N GLU A 292 8.91 23.26 17.83
CA GLU A 292 8.04 24.33 18.30
C GLU A 292 6.83 24.49 17.36
N VAL A 293 5.66 24.77 17.95
CA VAL A 293 4.47 25.20 17.20
C VAL A 293 3.84 26.39 17.88
N SER A 294 3.15 27.21 17.09
CA SER A 294 2.43 28.37 17.61
C SER A 294 1.05 28.51 16.97
N VAL A 295 0.12 29.09 17.72
CA VAL A 295 -1.21 29.45 17.24
C VAL A 295 -1.63 30.78 17.86
N SER A 296 -2.22 31.67 17.08
CA SER A 296 -2.82 32.90 17.62
C SER A 296 -4.27 32.66 18.02
N TYR A 297 -4.77 33.47 18.95
CA TYR A 297 -6.16 33.44 19.37
C TYR A 297 -6.82 34.81 19.21
N ALA A 298 -8.14 34.79 19.12
CA ALA A 298 -8.97 35.98 19.15
C ALA A 298 -9.99 35.87 20.29
N ILE A 299 -10.28 37.00 20.92
CA ILE A 299 -11.36 37.14 21.89
C ILE A 299 -12.55 37.73 21.14
N ILE A 300 -13.70 37.10 21.26
CA ILE A 300 -14.94 37.56 20.64
C ILE A 300 -15.91 37.94 21.76
N THR A 301 -16.24 39.22 21.81
CA THR A 301 -17.29 39.81 22.64
C THR A 301 -18.39 40.35 21.72
N GLY A 302 -19.63 40.41 22.19
CA GLY A 302 -20.74 41.02 21.43
C GLY A 302 -21.33 42.20 22.19
N ASP A 303 -22.19 43.00 21.58
CA ASP A 303 -22.63 44.30 22.17
C ASP A 303 -23.88 44.19 23.07
N SER A 304 -24.20 43.01 23.60
CA SER A 304 -25.42 42.78 24.41
C SER A 304 -25.09 42.59 25.89
N THR A 305 -26.07 42.78 26.77
CA THR A 305 -25.96 42.53 28.22
C THR A 305 -25.79 41.05 28.60
N ALA A 306 -25.65 40.16 27.62
CA ALA A 306 -25.31 38.75 27.83
C ALA A 306 -23.86 38.46 27.41
N HIS A 307 -23.09 39.49 27.06
CA HIS A 307 -21.72 39.38 26.61
C HIS A 307 -20.81 40.22 27.48
N ALA A 308 -19.87 39.53 28.11
CA ALA A 308 -18.79 40.17 28.84
C ALA A 308 -17.89 40.93 27.85
N GLN A 309 -17.54 42.17 28.19
CA GLN A 309 -16.69 43.10 27.47
C GLN A 309 -15.26 43.08 28.01
N LEU A 310 -14.31 43.16 27.07
CA LEU A 310 -12.90 43.28 27.40
C LEU A 310 -12.61 44.66 28.01
N ASN A 311 -11.88 44.69 29.13
CA ASN A 311 -11.56 45.84 29.97
C ASN A 311 -12.73 46.43 30.78
N VAL A 312 -13.92 45.80 30.75
CA VAL A 312 -15.02 46.13 31.68
C VAL A 312 -15.19 44.97 32.65
N ASP A 313 -15.44 43.76 32.13
CA ASP A 313 -15.80 42.61 32.95
C ASP A 313 -14.63 41.63 33.09
N PHE A 314 -13.68 41.67 32.13
CA PHE A 314 -12.46 40.88 32.20
C PHE A 314 -11.26 41.52 31.49
N LEU A 315 -10.05 41.08 31.86
CA LEU A 315 -8.78 41.48 31.23
C LEU A 315 -7.99 40.25 30.76
N ASP A 316 -7.47 40.32 29.54
CA ASP A 316 -6.50 39.37 29.02
C ASP A 316 -5.11 39.64 29.63
N LEU A 317 -4.57 38.66 30.37
CA LEU A 317 -3.27 38.77 31.03
C LEU A 317 -2.11 38.21 30.18
N GLN A 318 -2.34 37.83 28.92
CA GLN A 318 -1.30 37.29 28.05
C GLN A 318 -0.42 38.43 27.52
N PRO A 319 0.91 38.22 27.38
CA PRO A 319 1.80 39.25 26.84
C PRO A 319 1.58 39.49 25.34
N ASN A 320 1.08 38.48 24.63
CA ASN A 320 0.83 38.48 23.20
C ASN A 320 -0.38 37.58 22.89
N THR A 321 -1.03 37.83 21.75
CA THR A 321 -2.16 37.02 21.27
C THR A 321 -1.71 35.72 20.58
N THR A 322 -0.51 35.23 20.89
CA THR A 322 0.10 34.05 20.26
C THR A 322 0.58 33.09 21.33
N ILE A 323 0.02 31.89 21.29
CA ILE A 323 0.42 30.77 22.13
C ILE A 323 1.58 30.08 21.44
N VAL A 324 2.68 29.89 22.16
CA VAL A 324 3.84 29.14 21.68
C VAL A 324 3.98 27.90 22.55
N PHE A 325 4.11 26.74 21.91
CA PHE A 325 4.45 25.48 22.54
C PHE A 325 5.90 25.12 22.16
N PRO A 326 6.86 25.34 23.07
CA PRO A 326 8.24 24.89 22.87
C PRO A 326 8.31 23.36 22.66
N PRO A 327 9.43 22.84 22.16
CA PRO A 327 9.66 21.39 22.07
C PRO A 327 9.37 20.68 23.40
N LEU A 328 8.69 19.54 23.32
CA LEU A 328 8.32 18.67 24.45
C LEU A 328 7.40 19.32 25.50
N VAL A 329 6.80 20.47 25.19
CA VAL A 329 5.81 21.14 26.04
C VAL A 329 4.40 20.88 25.47
N HIS A 330 3.57 20.20 26.24
CA HIS A 330 2.24 19.76 25.80
C HIS A 330 1.08 20.54 26.42
N GLU A 331 1.36 21.43 27.37
CA GLU A 331 0.34 22.16 28.12
C GLU A 331 0.75 23.62 28.30
N THR A 332 -0.22 24.50 28.16
CA THR A 332 -0.09 25.92 28.46
C THR A 332 -1.40 26.45 29.03
N TYR A 333 -1.30 27.58 29.71
CA TYR A 333 -2.40 28.13 30.49
C TYR A 333 -2.58 29.61 30.13
N MET A 334 -3.73 29.91 29.54
CA MET A 334 -4.19 31.29 29.41
C MET A 334 -4.79 31.75 30.74
N LYS A 335 -4.60 33.02 31.07
CA LYS A 335 -5.12 33.63 32.29
C LYS A 335 -5.93 34.88 31.96
N PHE A 336 -7.17 34.92 32.41
CA PHE A 336 -8.03 36.09 32.29
C PHE A 336 -8.38 36.56 33.69
N LYS A 337 -8.21 37.86 33.95
CA LYS A 337 -8.67 38.45 35.20
C LYS A 337 -10.15 38.77 35.07
N ILE A 338 -10.99 38.28 35.98
CA ILE A 338 -12.38 38.71 36.10
C ILE A 338 -12.41 39.94 37.01
N LEU A 339 -13.12 40.98 36.59
CA LEU A 339 -13.21 42.24 37.30
C LEU A 339 -14.46 42.23 38.16
N ASP A 340 -14.25 42.17 39.48
CA ASP A 340 -15.32 42.23 40.49
C ASP A 340 -15.73 43.69 40.73
N ASP A 341 -16.99 44.01 40.43
CA ASP A 341 -17.55 45.33 40.69
C ASP A 341 -18.78 45.33 41.62
N ALA A 342 -19.70 46.26 41.43
CA ALA A 342 -20.91 46.38 42.27
C ALA A 342 -22.16 46.58 41.40
N ILE A 343 -22.04 46.34 40.09
CA ILE A 343 -23.04 46.56 39.07
C ILE A 343 -23.82 45.24 38.94
N PRO A 344 -25.15 45.25 39.13
CA PRO A 344 -25.94 44.03 38.98
C PRO A 344 -25.98 43.55 37.52
N GLU A 345 -25.36 42.40 37.25
CA GLU A 345 -25.25 41.82 35.91
C GLU A 345 -25.86 40.42 35.85
N ILE A 346 -26.48 40.11 34.69
CA ILE A 346 -26.96 38.77 34.43
C ILE A 346 -25.79 37.85 34.05
N ALA A 347 -26.06 36.60 33.65
CA ALA A 347 -24.98 35.75 33.16
C ALA A 347 -24.43 36.31 31.84
N GLU A 348 -23.13 36.54 31.78
CA GLU A 348 -22.46 37.13 30.63
C GLU A 348 -21.36 36.23 30.08
N THR A 349 -21.19 36.17 28.76
CA THR A 349 -20.27 35.23 28.13
C THR A 349 -19.36 35.90 27.10
N PHE A 350 -18.06 35.62 27.19
CA PHE A 350 -17.08 35.90 26.14
C PHE A 350 -16.52 34.60 25.55
N GLN A 351 -16.02 34.67 24.31
CA GLN A 351 -15.45 33.52 23.61
C GLN A 351 -13.96 33.72 23.33
N ILE A 352 -13.19 32.65 23.43
CA ILE A 352 -11.79 32.61 23.01
C ILE A 352 -11.68 31.57 21.90
N MET A 353 -11.16 31.99 20.75
CA MET A 353 -11.06 31.17 19.54
C MET A 353 -9.62 31.06 19.07
N LEU A 354 -9.13 29.83 18.88
CA LEU A 354 -7.84 29.58 18.22
C LEU A 354 -7.99 29.79 16.70
N LEU A 355 -7.06 30.52 16.10
CA LEU A 355 -7.12 30.92 14.69
C LEU A 355 -6.37 29.93 13.80
N LYS A 356 -7.11 29.14 13.02
CA LYS A 356 -6.58 28.09 12.13
C LYS A 356 -5.48 28.62 11.20
N ASP A 357 -5.69 29.77 10.57
CA ASP A 357 -4.78 30.33 9.56
C ASP A 357 -3.46 30.88 10.14
N THR A 358 -3.32 30.85 11.46
CA THR A 358 -2.11 31.32 12.17
C THR A 358 -1.25 30.18 12.72
N LEU A 359 -1.65 28.93 12.49
CA LEU A 359 -0.87 27.76 12.88
C LEU A 359 0.48 27.75 12.18
N GLN A 360 1.55 27.61 12.96
CA GLN A 360 2.90 27.41 12.45
C GLN A 360 3.45 26.05 12.87
N GLY A 361 4.32 25.51 12.03
CA GLY A 361 4.84 24.15 12.17
C GLY A 361 3.80 23.11 11.75
N ASP A 362 3.90 21.93 12.36
CA ASP A 362 3.11 20.76 12.00
C ASP A 362 1.84 20.59 12.85
N ALA A 363 1.29 21.70 13.38
CA ALA A 363 0.16 21.66 14.30
C ALA A 363 -1.19 21.66 13.57
N VAL A 364 -2.10 20.75 13.92
CA VAL A 364 -3.52 20.76 13.48
C VAL A 364 -4.41 21.35 14.57
N LEU A 365 -5.38 22.17 14.18
CA LEU A 365 -6.43 22.61 15.09
C LEU A 365 -7.51 21.53 15.20
N VAL A 366 -7.73 21.01 16.41
CA VAL A 366 -8.79 20.02 16.68
C VAL A 366 -9.80 20.55 17.69
N ASN A 367 -10.98 19.92 17.75
CA ASN A 367 -12.03 20.37 18.66
C ASN A 367 -11.76 19.97 20.12
N PRO A 368 -12.13 20.82 21.10
CA PRO A 368 -12.71 22.15 20.94
C PRO A 368 -11.64 23.22 20.62
N SER A 369 -11.86 24.00 19.57
CA SER A 369 -11.02 25.15 19.17
C SER A 369 -11.55 26.50 19.65
N VAL A 370 -12.75 26.49 20.24
CA VAL A 370 -13.42 27.64 20.86
C VAL A 370 -13.82 27.26 22.27
N VAL A 371 -13.63 28.18 23.20
CA VAL A 371 -14.09 28.07 24.57
C VAL A 371 -14.99 29.25 24.92
N HIS A 372 -16.08 28.97 25.62
CA HIS A 372 -17.01 29.96 26.14
C HIS A 372 -16.76 30.13 27.64
N VAL A 373 -16.54 31.36 28.09
CA VAL A 373 -16.39 31.65 29.52
C VAL A 373 -17.58 32.47 29.95
N THR A 374 -18.40 31.89 30.82
CA THR A 374 -19.60 32.53 31.37
C THR A 374 -19.34 32.99 32.79
N ILE A 375 -19.42 34.30 33.01
CA ILE A 375 -19.45 34.92 34.34
C ILE A 375 -20.86 34.73 34.89
N GLN A 376 -20.97 34.22 36.12
CA GLN A 376 -22.26 33.98 36.78
C GLN A 376 -22.96 35.30 37.14
N PRO A 377 -24.30 35.31 37.21
CA PRO A 377 -25.03 36.51 37.62
C PRO A 377 -24.59 36.98 39.01
N ASN A 378 -24.32 38.29 39.15
CA ASN A 378 -23.72 38.90 40.34
C ASN A 378 -24.58 40.05 40.90
N ASP A 379 -24.19 40.58 42.07
CA ASP A 379 -24.76 41.81 42.66
C ASP A 379 -26.28 41.93 42.76
N LYS A 380 -26.97 40.78 42.85
CA LYS A 380 -28.43 40.67 42.84
C LYS A 380 -29.01 41.26 41.55
N PRO A 381 -28.85 40.57 40.41
CA PRO A 381 -29.23 41.11 39.11
C PRO A 381 -30.75 41.19 38.91
N TYR A 382 -31.50 40.47 39.76
CA TYR A 382 -32.96 40.51 39.82
C TYR A 382 -33.49 41.44 40.93
N GLY A 383 -32.60 42.22 41.56
CA GLY A 383 -32.92 43.11 42.67
C GLY A 383 -33.15 42.39 44.01
N VAL A 384 -33.25 43.18 45.07
CA VAL A 384 -33.62 42.70 46.41
C VAL A 384 -34.95 43.30 46.80
N LEU A 385 -35.97 42.47 46.97
CA LEU A 385 -37.24 42.91 47.54
C LEU A 385 -37.09 43.02 49.06
N SER A 386 -37.13 44.24 49.58
CA SER A 386 -37.20 44.51 51.01
C SER A 386 -38.48 45.26 51.35
N ILE A 387 -39.15 44.84 52.42
CA ILE A 387 -40.29 45.56 52.98
C ILE A 387 -39.72 46.52 54.02
N ASN A 388 -39.83 47.82 53.77
CA ASN A 388 -39.41 48.84 54.72
C ASN A 388 -40.42 48.91 55.89
N SER A 389 -40.06 48.38 57.05
CA SER A 389 -40.91 48.34 58.24
C SER A 389 -41.06 49.68 58.98
N ILE A 390 -40.41 50.76 58.50
CA ILE A 390 -40.36 52.05 59.24
C ILE A 390 -41.64 52.90 59.02
N LEU A 391 -42.58 52.47 58.16
CA LEU A 391 -43.86 53.16 57.94
C LEU A 391 -45.09 52.44 58.49
N PHE A 392 -44.95 51.30 59.15
CA PHE A 392 -46.06 50.65 59.86
C PHE A 392 -46.00 50.92 61.36
N ALA A 393 -46.13 52.19 61.75
CA ALA A 393 -46.54 52.55 63.11
C ALA A 393 -48.03 52.22 63.36
N GLN A 394 -48.76 51.76 62.34
CA GLN A 394 -50.16 51.43 62.41
C GLN A 394 -50.37 50.01 61.87
N THR A 395 -50.87 49.12 62.74
CA THR A 395 -51.36 47.80 62.35
C THR A 395 -52.45 47.99 61.29
N VAL A 396 -52.18 47.55 60.05
CA VAL A 396 -53.22 47.49 59.02
C VAL A 396 -54.02 46.21 59.27
N ILE A 397 -55.16 46.34 59.93
CA ILE A 397 -56.14 45.27 60.06
C ILE A 397 -56.97 45.27 58.79
N ILE A 398 -56.84 44.22 57.98
CA ILE A 398 -57.68 44.00 56.81
C ILE A 398 -58.87 43.17 57.29
N ASP A 399 -60.05 43.78 57.36
CA ASP A 399 -61.31 43.09 57.61
C ASP A 399 -61.86 42.57 56.27
N GLU A 400 -61.86 41.25 56.07
CA GLU A 400 -62.30 40.64 54.81
C GLU A 400 -63.80 40.81 54.55
N ASP A 401 -64.58 41.13 55.59
CA ASP A 401 -66.04 41.21 55.53
C ASP A 401 -66.56 42.62 55.19
N GLN A 402 -65.69 43.62 54.99
CA GLN A 402 -66.06 45.02 54.70
C GLN A 402 -65.57 45.57 53.34
N ILE A 403 -64.94 44.77 52.49
CA ILE A 403 -64.34 45.29 51.24
C ILE A 403 -65.33 45.22 50.08
N SER A 404 -65.89 46.38 49.72
CA SER A 404 -66.42 46.61 48.38
C SER A 404 -65.27 46.47 47.38
N ARG A 405 -65.43 45.54 46.43
CA ARG A 405 -64.46 45.17 45.37
C ARG A 405 -63.55 46.32 44.93
N TYR A 406 -62.30 46.30 45.40
CA TYR A 406 -61.21 46.98 44.71
C TYR A 406 -60.54 46.01 43.76
N HIS A 407 -60.66 46.30 42.46
CA HIS A 407 -59.98 45.57 41.40
C HIS A 407 -58.55 46.10 41.28
N ARG A 408 -57.58 45.18 41.28
CA ARG A 408 -56.12 45.37 41.20
C ARG A 408 -55.43 45.83 42.48
N SER A 409 -55.10 44.87 43.35
CA SER A 409 -53.77 44.70 43.97
C SER A 409 -53.83 43.52 44.93
N THR A 410 -53.31 42.35 44.54
CA THR A 410 -53.13 41.22 45.45
C THR A 410 -51.71 41.25 45.97
N ILE A 411 -51.52 41.63 47.24
CA ILE A 411 -50.26 41.47 47.97
C ILE A 411 -50.36 40.17 48.75
N ILE A 412 -49.58 39.15 48.38
CA ILE A 412 -49.50 37.88 49.12
C ILE A 412 -48.28 37.95 50.03
N ILE A 413 -48.49 38.14 51.33
CA ILE A 413 -47.44 38.00 52.35
C ILE A 413 -47.50 36.56 52.87
N LYS A 414 -46.55 35.71 52.45
CA LYS A 414 -46.31 34.43 53.13
C LYS A 414 -45.53 34.70 54.42
N SER A 415 -46.23 34.73 55.54
CA SER A 415 -45.61 34.68 56.87
C SER A 415 -44.90 33.35 57.07
N LEU A 416 -43.58 33.40 57.25
CA LEU A 416 -42.79 32.33 57.87
C LEU A 416 -43.09 32.32 59.37
N LEU A 417 -43.97 31.42 59.83
CA LEU A 417 -43.94 31.01 61.23
C LEU A 417 -42.90 29.90 61.38
N LYS A 418 -41.90 30.17 62.22
CA LYS A 418 -41.03 29.17 62.82
C LYS A 418 -41.65 28.78 64.17
N ILE A 419 -41.86 27.47 64.32
CA ILE A 419 -42.43 26.70 65.46
C ILE A 419 -43.96 26.71 65.51
#